data_AF-A0A2W5DDZ0-F1
#
_entry.id   AF-A0A2W5DDZ0-F1
#
_cell.length_a   1.000
_cell.length_b   1.000
_cell.length_c   1.000
_cell.angle_alpha   90.00
_cell.angle_beta   90.00
_cell.angle_gamma   90.00
#
_symmetry.space_group_name_H-M   'P 1'
#
loop_
_entity.id
_entity.type
_entity.pdbx_description
1 polymer ?
#
loop_
_entity_poly.entity_id
_entity_poly.type
_entity_poly.pdbx_seq_one_letter_code
_entity_poly.pdbx_strand_id
1 'polypeptide(L)'
;MKQDLSPLALAACAALSLSLLSGCGKKDEAGTPKPADTAPSLASARDPEALKKAAEAQRVAGLPQANPATPAEAYKLIDSGNQLMYLYYAVSAMPADMGQIAEVLSQDYRATQDQFKRQDILKVLEPRVKAEIAAAGERRYVIWEADNNLIDHYDFERKRFPVRDGFWKGGTRFYYNDNSRYQISFSGAEKLQSLPVADEAMAREIEDKVNKYGALTLRIYAFAQDADLNEKVVKSQVVKMELLDKKGKLLASTAL
;
A
#
# COMPACT_ATOMS: atom_id res chain seq x y z
N MET A 1 -41.38 -27.33 37.19
CA MET A 1 -42.30 -26.74 36.18
C MET A 1 -41.44 -26.49 34.95
N LYS A 2 -41.26 -27.36 33.94
CA LYS A 2 -42.16 -28.20 33.12
C LYS A 2 -43.29 -27.45 32.41
N GLN A 3 -43.09 -27.26 31.10
CA GLN A 3 -44.01 -27.33 29.94
C GLN A 3 -43.21 -26.75 28.74
N ASP A 4 -42.62 -27.47 27.80
CA ASP A 4 -43.09 -28.50 26.84
C ASP A 4 -44.34 -28.11 26.03
N LEU A 5 -44.16 -27.82 24.73
CA LEU A 5 -44.73 -28.55 23.58
C LEU A 5 -44.56 -27.80 22.23
N SER A 6 -43.86 -28.43 21.28
CA SER A 6 -43.93 -28.28 19.80
C SER A 6 -45.29 -28.84 19.28
N PRO A 7 -45.57 -29.21 17.98
CA PRO A 7 -44.79 -29.21 16.72
C PRO A 7 -45.64 -28.97 15.42
N LEU A 8 -45.12 -29.43 14.26
CA LEU A 8 -45.76 -29.70 12.94
C LEU A 8 -46.00 -28.52 11.99
N ALA A 9 -45.89 -28.60 10.66
CA ALA A 9 -45.61 -29.68 9.68
C ALA A 9 -45.43 -29.00 8.30
N LEU A 10 -44.45 -29.39 7.47
CA LEU A 10 -44.58 -30.32 6.33
C LEU A 10 -45.32 -29.74 5.10
N ALA A 11 -44.64 -29.61 3.95
CA ALA A 11 -45.07 -30.17 2.65
C ALA A 11 -44.10 -29.82 1.51
N ALA A 12 -43.66 -30.86 0.82
CA ALA A 12 -42.95 -30.86 -0.46
C ALA A 12 -43.94 -30.94 -1.65
N CYS A 13 -43.36 -31.00 -2.86
CA CYS A 13 -43.93 -31.35 -4.19
C CYS A 13 -44.10 -30.15 -5.14
N ALA A 14 -43.98 -30.26 -6.48
CA ALA A 14 -43.39 -31.19 -7.44
C ALA A 14 -43.68 -30.61 -8.85
N ALA A 15 -42.98 -31.13 -9.86
CA ALA A 15 -43.31 -31.14 -11.31
C ALA A 15 -43.16 -29.83 -12.12
N LEU A 16 -42.24 -29.73 -13.09
CA LEU A 16 -42.28 -30.25 -14.47
C LEU A 16 -43.51 -29.83 -15.31
N SER A 17 -43.29 -29.03 -16.35
CA SER A 17 -43.97 -29.20 -17.65
C SER A 17 -43.27 -28.43 -18.78
N LEU A 18 -43.19 -29.13 -19.91
CA LEU A 18 -42.53 -28.80 -21.16
C LEU A 18 -43.44 -27.99 -22.12
N SER A 19 -42.80 -27.16 -22.94
CA SER A 19 -43.09 -26.86 -24.37
C SER A 19 -44.39 -26.13 -24.77
N LEU A 20 -44.28 -25.10 -25.65
CA LEU A 20 -44.45 -25.21 -27.11
C LEU A 20 -44.36 -23.83 -27.84
N LEU A 21 -43.63 -23.87 -28.97
CA LEU A 21 -43.78 -23.17 -30.26
C LEU A 21 -43.73 -21.63 -30.45
N SER A 22 -42.68 -21.23 -31.17
CA SER A 22 -42.61 -20.47 -32.45
C SER A 22 -43.68 -19.41 -32.79
N GLY A 23 -43.22 -18.16 -32.89
CA GLY A 23 -43.78 -17.13 -33.75
C GLY A 23 -42.66 -16.28 -34.37
N CYS A 24 -42.37 -16.50 -35.66
CA CYS A 24 -41.54 -15.60 -36.46
C CYS A 24 -42.37 -14.37 -36.87
N GLY A 25 -42.06 -13.21 -36.31
CA GLY A 25 -42.56 -11.90 -36.71
C GLY A 25 -41.41 -10.89 -36.68
N LYS A 26 -41.24 -10.16 -37.78
CA LYS A 26 -40.10 -9.33 -38.12
C LYS A 26 -40.11 -7.98 -37.37
N LYS A 27 -38.89 -7.53 -37.00
CA LYS A 27 -38.37 -6.15 -36.85
C LYS A 27 -38.42 -5.40 -35.49
N ASP A 28 -37.18 -5.09 -35.09
CA ASP A 28 -36.62 -3.88 -34.47
C ASP A 28 -36.60 -3.73 -32.92
N GLU A 29 -35.46 -4.20 -32.38
CA GLU A 29 -34.60 -3.64 -31.33
C GLU A 29 -35.19 -2.86 -30.15
N ALA A 30 -35.10 -3.47 -28.96
CA ALA A 30 -34.76 -2.77 -27.72
C ALA A 30 -33.98 -3.74 -26.81
N GLY A 31 -32.68 -3.46 -26.65
CA GLY A 31 -31.75 -4.27 -25.86
C GLY A 31 -32.11 -4.25 -24.37
N THR A 32 -32.39 -5.43 -23.82
CA THR A 32 -32.41 -5.68 -22.38
C THR A 32 -30.97 -5.81 -21.85
N PRO A 33 -30.62 -5.16 -20.73
CA PRO A 33 -29.29 -5.24 -20.16
C PRO A 33 -29.07 -6.65 -19.58
N LYS A 34 -28.01 -7.32 -20.07
CA LYS A 34 -27.51 -8.59 -19.54
C LYS A 34 -26.91 -8.37 -18.14
N PRO A 35 -27.22 -9.22 -17.15
CA PRO A 35 -26.58 -9.14 -15.83
C PRO A 35 -25.07 -9.34 -15.96
N ALA A 36 -24.30 -8.47 -15.33
CA ALA A 36 -22.84 -8.59 -15.22
C ALA A 36 -22.48 -9.68 -14.20
N ASP A 37 -22.41 -10.92 -14.66
CA ASP A 37 -21.75 -11.99 -13.92
C ASP A 37 -20.25 -11.68 -13.84
N THR A 38 -19.82 -11.22 -12.67
CA THR A 38 -18.42 -10.94 -12.36
C THR A 38 -17.75 -12.22 -11.87
N ALA A 39 -17.71 -13.24 -12.73
CA ALA A 39 -16.87 -14.43 -12.56
C ALA A 39 -15.80 -14.43 -13.66
N PRO A 40 -14.53 -14.74 -13.35
CA PRO A 40 -13.48 -14.76 -14.36
C PRO A 40 -13.83 -15.82 -15.41
N SER A 41 -14.11 -15.37 -16.63
CA SER A 41 -14.43 -16.27 -17.74
C SER A 41 -13.15 -16.81 -18.37
N LEU A 42 -13.21 -18.04 -18.92
CA LEU A 42 -12.10 -18.69 -19.64
C LEU A 42 -11.53 -17.86 -20.82
N ALA A 43 -12.25 -16.82 -21.27
CA ALA A 43 -11.75 -15.88 -22.28
C ALA A 43 -10.57 -15.03 -21.77
N SER A 44 -10.51 -14.75 -20.46
CA SER A 44 -9.41 -14.02 -19.82
C SER A 44 -8.15 -14.87 -19.60
N ALA A 45 -8.22 -16.19 -19.81
CA ALA A 45 -7.07 -17.10 -19.69
C ALA A 45 -6.14 -17.11 -20.91
N ARG A 46 -6.44 -16.33 -21.96
CA ARG A 46 -5.62 -16.21 -23.18
C ARG A 46 -4.78 -14.94 -23.23
N ASP A 47 -4.96 -14.04 -22.28
CA ASP A 47 -4.16 -12.82 -22.16
C ASP A 47 -3.10 -13.02 -21.06
N PRO A 48 -1.81 -13.14 -21.42
CA PRO A 48 -0.73 -13.26 -20.45
C PRO A 48 -0.66 -12.10 -19.45
N GLU A 49 -1.09 -10.90 -19.82
CA GLU A 49 -1.11 -9.75 -18.90
C GLU A 49 -2.25 -9.84 -17.89
N ALA A 50 -3.45 -10.25 -18.34
CA ALA A 50 -4.59 -10.48 -17.46
C ALA A 50 -4.30 -11.59 -16.44
N LEU A 51 -3.65 -12.68 -16.86
CA LEU A 51 -3.21 -13.75 -15.97
C LEU A 51 -2.18 -13.28 -14.94
N LYS A 52 -1.19 -12.48 -15.36
CA LYS A 52 -0.20 -11.89 -14.44
C LYS A 52 -0.85 -10.96 -13.42
N LYS A 53 -1.77 -10.09 -13.85
CA LYS A 53 -2.50 -9.19 -12.94
C LYS A 53 -3.36 -9.97 -11.95
N ALA A 54 -4.06 -11.01 -12.40
CA ALA A 54 -4.87 -11.86 -11.53
C ALA A 54 -4.01 -12.63 -10.51
N ALA A 55 -2.88 -13.18 -10.94
CA ALA A 55 -1.93 -13.86 -10.06
C ALA A 55 -1.32 -12.91 -9.02
N GLU A 56 -0.94 -11.69 -9.42
CA GLU A 56 -0.42 -10.67 -8.50
C GLU A 56 -1.50 -10.22 -7.51
N ALA A 57 -2.75 -10.02 -7.96
CA ALA A 57 -3.85 -9.68 -7.08
C ALA A 57 -4.13 -10.78 -6.03
N GLN A 58 -4.11 -12.05 -6.43
CA GLN A 58 -4.24 -13.18 -5.50
C GLN A 58 -3.07 -13.26 -4.52
N ARG A 59 -1.83 -13.03 -5.00
CA ARG A 59 -0.64 -12.99 -4.16
C ARG A 59 -0.76 -11.88 -3.10
N VAL A 60 -1.14 -10.67 -3.52
CA VAL A 60 -1.32 -9.53 -2.61
C VAL A 60 -2.46 -9.77 -1.62
N ALA A 61 -3.56 -10.41 -2.04
CA ALA A 61 -4.66 -10.78 -1.13
C ALA A 61 -4.25 -11.81 -0.06
N GLY A 62 -3.22 -12.62 -0.33
CA GLY A 62 -2.66 -13.57 0.63
C GLY A 62 -1.64 -12.96 1.60
N LEU A 63 -1.20 -11.71 1.39
CA LEU A 63 -0.25 -11.04 2.28
C LEU A 63 -0.96 -10.51 3.54
N PRO A 64 -0.22 -10.33 4.67
CA PRO A 64 -0.72 -9.58 5.80
C PRO A 64 -1.25 -8.21 5.37
N GLN A 65 -2.46 -7.86 5.82
CA GLN A 65 -3.10 -6.60 5.50
C GLN A 65 -2.99 -5.62 6.67
N ALA A 66 -2.92 -4.34 6.35
CA ALA A 66 -3.03 -3.27 7.33
C ALA A 66 -4.39 -3.33 8.03
N ASN A 67 -4.39 -3.05 9.33
CA ASN A 67 -5.60 -2.77 10.08
C ASN A 67 -5.85 -1.25 10.09
N PRO A 68 -6.92 -0.74 9.45
CA PRO A 68 -7.23 0.69 9.42
C PRO A 68 -7.48 1.32 10.80
N ALA A 69 -7.84 0.50 11.81
CA ALA A 69 -8.06 0.96 13.17
C ALA A 69 -6.77 1.05 14.01
N THR A 70 -5.59 0.88 13.39
CA THR A 70 -4.31 0.98 14.09
C THR A 70 -4.11 2.41 14.63
N PRO A 71 -3.82 2.57 15.94
CA PRO A 71 -3.66 3.89 16.53
C PRO A 71 -2.37 4.58 16.03
N ALA A 72 -2.36 5.91 16.01
CA ALA A 72 -1.27 6.69 15.42
C ALA A 72 0.09 6.43 16.11
N GLU A 73 0.09 6.08 17.39
CA GLU A 73 1.28 5.82 18.21
C GLU A 73 2.01 4.52 17.81
N ALA A 74 1.31 3.60 17.13
CA ALA A 74 1.89 2.36 16.63
C ALA A 74 2.78 2.59 15.40
N TYR A 75 2.63 3.74 14.72
CA TYR A 75 3.43 4.06 13.55
C TYR A 75 4.79 4.65 13.94
N LYS A 76 5.83 4.29 13.20
CA LYS A 76 7.18 4.83 13.37
C LYS A 76 7.63 5.58 12.14
N LEU A 77 8.15 6.79 12.35
CA LEU A 77 8.79 7.54 11.28
C LEU A 77 10.00 6.77 10.77
N ILE A 78 10.05 6.61 9.46
CA ILE A 78 11.24 6.19 8.75
C ILE A 78 11.89 7.45 8.22
N ASP A 79 13.07 7.81 8.72
CA ASP A 79 13.84 9.01 8.39
C ASP A 79 15.23 8.69 7.80
N SER A 80 15.51 7.41 7.55
CA SER A 80 16.78 6.94 6.98
C SER A 80 16.62 5.72 6.08
N GLY A 81 17.51 5.60 5.10
CA GLY A 81 17.58 4.44 4.20
C GLY A 81 18.08 3.20 4.92
N ASN A 82 18.80 3.36 6.04
CA ASN A 82 19.18 2.23 6.90
C ASN A 82 17.99 1.62 7.62
N GLN A 83 17.01 2.42 8.06
CA GLN A 83 15.75 1.88 8.58
C GLN A 83 14.97 1.14 7.48
N LEU A 84 14.96 1.64 6.23
CA LEU A 84 14.39 0.89 5.09
C LEU A 84 15.12 -0.44 4.85
N MET A 85 16.45 -0.46 4.97
CA MET A 85 17.22 -1.69 4.88
C MET A 85 16.82 -2.70 5.95
N TYR A 86 16.70 -2.29 7.21
CA TYR A 86 16.28 -3.19 8.29
C TYR A 86 14.86 -3.71 8.06
N LEU A 87 13.95 -2.82 7.66
CA LEU A 87 12.57 -3.18 7.33
C LEU A 87 12.52 -4.17 6.16
N TYR A 88 13.33 -3.96 5.11
CA TYR A 88 13.46 -4.88 3.98
C TYR A 88 13.87 -6.28 4.43
N TYR A 89 14.93 -6.43 5.23
CA TYR A 89 15.33 -7.74 5.74
C TYR A 89 14.26 -8.37 6.63
N ALA A 90 13.56 -7.56 7.41
CA ALA A 90 12.52 -8.04 8.31
C ALA A 90 11.28 -8.56 7.58
N VAL A 91 10.85 -7.89 6.51
CA VAL A 91 9.64 -8.29 5.75
C VAL A 91 9.94 -9.33 4.67
N SER A 92 11.14 -9.32 4.08
CA SER A 92 11.55 -10.32 3.09
C SER A 92 11.89 -11.69 3.70
N ALA A 93 12.13 -11.75 5.01
CA ALA A 93 12.67 -12.92 5.71
C ALA A 93 13.98 -13.46 5.11
N MET A 94 14.70 -12.66 4.33
CA MET A 94 15.98 -13.02 3.75
C MET A 94 17.09 -12.96 4.80
N PRO A 95 18.07 -13.88 4.74
CA PRO A 95 19.27 -13.76 5.56
C PRO A 95 19.98 -12.41 5.32
N ALA A 96 20.34 -11.74 6.40
CA ALA A 96 21.08 -10.49 6.34
C ALA A 96 22.53 -10.74 5.88
N ASP A 97 22.91 -10.13 4.77
CA ASP A 97 24.30 -10.14 4.28
C ASP A 97 25.11 -9.11 5.08
N MET A 98 25.74 -9.55 6.16
CA MET A 98 26.51 -8.68 7.05
C MET A 98 27.68 -7.99 6.36
N GLY A 99 28.26 -8.61 5.32
CA GLY A 99 29.29 -7.97 4.51
C GLY A 99 28.73 -6.74 3.79
N GLN A 100 27.64 -6.90 3.04
CA GLN A 100 26.96 -5.78 2.36
C GLN A 100 26.46 -4.73 3.33
N ILE A 101 25.91 -5.14 4.47
CA ILE A 101 25.41 -4.21 5.48
C ILE A 101 26.57 -3.41 6.09
N ALA A 102 27.72 -4.05 6.36
CA ALA A 102 28.90 -3.36 6.88
C ALA A 102 29.50 -2.39 5.85
N GLU A 103 29.48 -2.72 4.55
CA GLU A 103 29.87 -1.80 3.47
C GLU A 103 29.02 -0.51 3.49
N VAL A 104 27.78 -0.56 3.95
CA VAL A 104 26.93 0.63 4.12
C VAL A 104 27.22 1.32 5.45
N LEU A 105 27.18 0.58 6.56
CA LEU A 105 27.14 1.14 7.91
C LEU A 105 28.51 1.53 8.49
N SER A 106 29.62 1.00 7.98
CA SER A 106 30.95 1.18 8.59
C SER A 106 31.96 1.72 7.59
N GLN A 107 32.48 2.91 7.88
CA GLN A 107 33.59 3.49 7.13
C GLN A 107 34.88 2.67 7.29
N ASP A 108 35.15 2.17 8.50
CA ASP A 108 36.36 1.38 8.78
C ASP A 108 36.36 0.06 8.00
N TYR A 109 35.19 -0.57 7.87
CA TYR A 109 35.03 -1.79 7.07
C TYR A 109 35.37 -1.54 5.60
N ARG A 110 34.92 -0.40 5.04
CA ARG A 110 35.26 0.02 3.68
C ARG A 110 36.74 0.38 3.51
N ALA A 111 37.33 0.99 4.53
CA ALA A 111 38.69 1.54 4.47
C ALA A 111 39.79 0.49 4.61
N THR A 112 39.47 -0.71 5.13
CA THR A 112 40.46 -1.75 5.40
C THR A 112 40.37 -2.92 4.41
N GLN A 113 41.54 -3.43 4.01
CA GLN A 113 41.67 -4.67 3.25
C GLN A 113 42.07 -5.86 4.14
N ASP A 114 42.44 -5.60 5.38
CA ASP A 114 42.79 -6.62 6.38
C ASP A 114 41.55 -7.44 6.75
N GLN A 115 41.58 -8.73 6.38
CA GLN A 115 40.46 -9.64 6.57
C GLN A 115 40.16 -9.91 8.04
N PHE A 116 41.17 -9.92 8.92
CA PHE A 116 40.93 -10.10 10.36
C PHE A 116 40.20 -8.90 10.94
N LYS A 117 40.64 -7.68 10.60
CA LYS A 117 39.92 -6.46 11.00
C LYS A 117 38.49 -6.41 10.46
N ARG A 118 38.26 -6.83 9.21
CA ARG A 118 36.90 -6.94 8.65
C ARG A 118 36.05 -7.88 9.49
N GLN A 119 36.56 -9.06 9.84
CA GLN A 119 35.84 -10.03 10.67
C GLN A 119 35.52 -9.49 12.06
N ASP A 120 36.46 -8.77 12.69
CA ASP A 120 36.23 -8.20 14.01
C ASP A 120 35.18 -7.08 13.98
N ILE A 121 35.17 -6.25 12.94
CA ILE A 121 34.11 -5.25 12.72
C ILE A 121 32.75 -5.95 12.54
N LEU A 122 32.67 -7.04 11.77
CA LEU A 122 31.42 -7.78 11.58
C LEU A 122 30.87 -8.32 12.90
N LYS A 123 31.72 -8.95 13.72
CA LYS A 123 31.30 -9.48 15.04
C LYS A 123 30.71 -8.41 15.95
N VAL A 124 31.26 -7.18 15.89
CA VAL A 124 30.77 -6.04 16.67
C VAL A 124 29.46 -5.50 16.11
N LEU A 125 29.32 -5.44 14.79
CA LEU A 125 28.15 -4.85 14.12
C LEU A 125 26.93 -5.78 14.13
N GLU A 126 27.15 -7.08 14.03
CA GLU A 126 26.11 -8.09 13.82
C GLU A 126 25.00 -8.09 14.89
N PRO A 127 25.29 -8.04 16.22
CA PRO A 127 24.24 -8.04 17.23
C PRO A 127 23.32 -6.82 17.10
N ARG A 128 23.90 -5.64 16.83
CA ARG A 128 23.13 -4.41 16.62
C ARG A 128 22.23 -4.53 15.39
N VAL A 129 22.78 -4.97 14.26
CA VAL A 129 22.00 -5.12 13.02
C VAL A 129 20.86 -6.12 13.19
N LYS A 130 21.11 -7.26 13.85
CA LYS A 130 20.06 -8.26 14.13
C LYS A 130 18.95 -7.68 15.00
N ALA A 131 19.29 -6.89 16.02
CA ALA A 131 18.31 -6.23 16.87
C ALA A 131 17.45 -5.22 16.09
N GLU A 132 18.06 -4.41 15.22
CA GLU A 132 17.34 -3.45 14.38
C GLU A 132 16.41 -4.14 13.37
N ILE A 133 16.85 -5.23 12.74
CA ILE A 133 16.00 -6.04 11.85
C ILE A 133 14.82 -6.64 12.61
N ALA A 134 15.06 -7.20 13.80
CA ALA A 134 13.98 -7.75 14.63
C ALA A 134 12.97 -6.66 15.03
N ALA A 135 13.44 -5.50 15.50
CA ALA A 135 12.60 -4.37 15.87
C ALA A 135 11.79 -3.83 14.68
N ALA A 136 12.38 -3.78 13.47
CA ALA A 136 11.67 -3.40 12.25
C ALA A 136 10.58 -4.42 11.89
N GLY A 137 10.81 -5.70 12.14
CA GLY A 137 9.84 -6.78 11.92
C GLY A 137 8.62 -6.70 12.84
N GLU A 138 8.80 -6.23 14.07
CA GLU A 138 7.73 -5.96 15.03
C GLU A 138 6.96 -4.66 14.72
N ARG A 139 7.62 -3.71 14.05
CA ARG A 139 7.12 -2.34 13.83
C ARG A 139 6.92 -2.05 12.35
N ARG A 140 6.01 -2.80 11.72
CA ARG A 140 5.72 -2.68 10.28
C ARG A 140 4.80 -1.52 9.92
N TYR A 141 4.20 -0.85 10.91
CA TYR A 141 3.46 0.38 10.69
C TYR A 141 4.43 1.56 10.66
N VAL A 142 4.53 2.21 9.51
CA VAL A 142 5.53 3.22 9.23
C VAL A 142 4.90 4.54 8.81
N ILE A 143 5.59 5.62 9.14
CA ILE A 143 5.32 6.96 8.62
C ILE A 143 6.43 7.27 7.62
N TRP A 144 6.03 7.68 6.42
CA TRP A 144 6.90 8.27 5.42
C TRP A 144 6.49 9.73 5.23
N GLU A 145 7.44 10.65 5.31
CA GLU A 145 7.20 12.06 5.02
C GLU A 145 7.84 12.37 3.67
N ALA A 146 7.01 12.78 2.71
CA ALA A 146 7.46 13.24 1.42
C ALA A 146 7.33 14.76 1.38
N ASP A 147 8.49 15.42 1.31
CA ASP A 147 8.56 16.83 0.98
C ASP A 147 8.34 17.04 -0.52
N ASN A 148 7.78 18.20 -0.86
CA ASN A 148 7.50 18.69 -2.22
C ASN A 148 6.19 18.18 -2.85
N ASN A 149 5.84 18.89 -3.93
CA ASN A 149 4.62 18.90 -4.74
C ASN A 149 4.09 17.52 -5.17
N LEU A 150 3.73 16.63 -4.25
CA LEU A 150 2.92 15.44 -4.52
C LEU A 150 1.43 15.76 -4.60
N ILE A 151 1.06 17.01 -4.36
CA ILE A 151 -0.30 17.53 -4.41
C ILE A 151 -0.45 18.43 -5.63
N ASP A 152 -1.48 18.18 -6.44
CA ASP A 152 -1.86 19.04 -7.57
C ASP A 152 -2.85 20.13 -7.12
N HIS A 153 -3.19 21.04 -8.04
CA HIS A 153 -4.16 22.11 -7.81
C HIS A 153 -5.54 21.60 -7.40
N TYR A 154 -6.28 22.43 -6.67
CA TYR A 154 -7.62 22.14 -6.20
C TYR A 154 -8.58 21.79 -7.37
N ASP A 155 -9.27 20.67 -7.24
CA ASP A 155 -10.36 20.28 -8.13
C ASP A 155 -11.69 20.84 -7.59
N PHE A 156 -12.23 21.85 -8.29
CA PHE A 156 -13.48 22.53 -7.90
C PHE A 156 -14.71 21.63 -8.03
N GLU A 157 -14.74 20.71 -8.98
CA GLU A 157 -15.87 19.79 -9.17
C GLU A 157 -15.92 18.77 -8.03
N ARG A 158 -14.76 18.23 -7.68
CA ARG A 158 -14.64 17.15 -6.69
C ARG A 158 -14.33 17.63 -5.27
N LYS A 159 -14.10 18.94 -5.10
CA LYS A 159 -13.77 19.64 -3.84
C LYS A 159 -12.63 19.00 -3.05
N ARG A 160 -11.51 18.80 -3.73
CA ARG A 160 -10.37 18.05 -3.20
C ARG A 160 -9.07 18.42 -3.87
N PHE A 161 -7.96 18.12 -3.22
CA PHE A 161 -6.64 18.19 -3.81
C PHE A 161 -6.22 16.81 -4.31
N PRO A 162 -6.00 16.63 -5.62
CA PRO A 162 -5.46 15.38 -6.15
C PRO A 162 -4.05 15.14 -5.65
N VAL A 163 -3.74 13.87 -5.34
CA VAL A 163 -2.37 13.40 -5.19
C VAL A 163 -1.87 13.07 -6.59
N ARG A 164 -0.62 13.41 -6.90
CA ARG A 164 -0.04 13.21 -8.23
C ARG A 164 0.00 11.75 -8.61
N ASP A 165 -0.33 11.50 -9.87
CA ASP A 165 -0.42 10.18 -10.51
C ASP A 165 0.76 9.25 -10.20
N GLY A 166 1.99 9.79 -10.20
CA GLY A 166 3.19 9.00 -9.92
C GLY A 166 3.13 8.28 -8.57
N PHE A 167 2.53 8.91 -7.55
CA PHE A 167 2.46 8.31 -6.22
C PHE A 167 1.50 7.12 -6.16
N TRP A 168 0.27 7.28 -6.66
CA TRP A 168 -0.82 6.31 -6.41
C TRP A 168 -1.07 5.30 -7.53
N LYS A 169 -0.55 5.52 -8.75
CA LYS A 169 -0.63 4.52 -9.84
C LYS A 169 0.29 3.31 -9.62
N GLY A 170 1.01 3.29 -8.49
CA GLY A 170 1.98 2.26 -8.16
C GLY A 170 3.26 2.39 -8.99
N GLY A 171 4.37 1.88 -8.46
CA GLY A 171 5.65 1.81 -9.18
C GLY A 171 6.62 2.97 -8.93
N THR A 172 6.17 4.09 -8.34
CA THR A 172 7.13 5.06 -7.78
C THR A 172 7.80 4.48 -6.55
N ARG A 173 9.11 4.69 -6.49
CA ARG A 173 9.96 4.22 -5.41
C ARG A 173 10.58 5.44 -4.73
N PHE A 174 10.54 5.42 -3.41
CA PHE A 174 11.10 6.45 -2.58
C PHE A 174 12.31 5.90 -1.83
N TYR A 175 13.31 6.73 -1.62
CA TYR A 175 14.55 6.35 -0.96
C TYR A 175 15.12 7.54 -0.19
N TYR A 176 16.05 7.25 0.71
CA TYR A 176 16.85 8.25 1.39
C TYR A 176 18.28 8.25 0.87
N ASN A 177 18.91 9.43 0.90
CA ASN A 177 20.26 9.61 0.33
C ASN A 177 21.36 8.92 1.14
N ASP A 178 21.15 8.69 2.45
CA ASP A 178 22.11 7.99 3.31
C ASP A 178 22.28 6.52 2.90
N ASN A 179 21.22 5.90 2.37
CA ASN A 179 21.26 4.57 1.79
C ASN A 179 20.15 4.39 0.73
N SER A 180 20.46 4.81 -0.50
CA SER A 180 19.52 4.74 -1.63
C SER A 180 19.35 3.34 -2.24
N ARG A 181 20.08 2.35 -1.74
CA ARG A 181 20.02 0.96 -2.21
C ARG A 181 18.71 0.27 -1.82
N TYR A 182 18.05 0.77 -0.78
CA TYR A 182 16.79 0.25 -0.28
C TYR A 182 15.72 1.31 -0.46
N GLN A 183 14.57 0.87 -0.95
CA GLN A 183 13.50 1.77 -1.38
C GLN A 183 12.18 1.32 -0.78
N ILE A 184 11.19 2.20 -0.79
CA ILE A 184 9.81 1.90 -0.41
C ILE A 184 8.88 2.23 -1.58
N SER A 185 7.88 1.39 -1.79
CA SER A 185 6.77 1.65 -2.70
C SER A 185 5.44 1.52 -1.96
N PHE A 186 4.45 2.25 -2.47
CA PHE A 186 3.13 2.34 -1.87
C PHE A 186 2.08 1.69 -2.78
N SER A 187 1.20 0.90 -2.20
CA SER A 187 0.05 0.25 -2.84
C SER A 187 -1.25 0.57 -2.08
N GLY A 188 -2.40 0.28 -2.69
CA GLY A 188 -3.71 0.54 -2.08
C GLY A 188 -4.07 2.02 -1.97
N ALA A 189 -3.25 2.91 -2.55
CA ALA A 189 -3.45 4.35 -2.55
C ALA A 189 -4.53 4.81 -3.54
N GLU A 190 -5.14 3.91 -4.33
CA GLU A 190 -6.15 4.25 -5.33
C GLU A 190 -7.43 4.82 -4.69
N LYS A 191 -7.74 4.41 -3.45
CA LYS A 191 -8.82 5.02 -2.68
C LYS A 191 -8.43 6.36 -2.05
N LEU A 192 -7.13 6.64 -2.00
CA LEU A 192 -6.53 7.81 -1.37
C LEU A 192 -5.93 8.78 -2.39
N GLN A 193 -6.35 8.73 -3.65
CA GLN A 193 -5.84 9.57 -4.76
C GLN A 193 -6.06 11.07 -4.56
N SER A 194 -6.70 11.48 -3.47
CA SER A 194 -7.06 12.86 -3.22
C SER A 194 -7.33 13.13 -1.75
N LEU A 195 -7.10 14.37 -1.35
CA LEU A 195 -7.37 14.89 0.00
C LEU A 195 -8.62 15.77 -0.05
N PRO A 196 -9.75 15.34 0.53
CA PRO A 196 -10.95 16.16 0.59
C PRO A 196 -10.74 17.36 1.52
N VAL A 197 -11.23 18.53 1.12
CA VAL A 197 -11.18 19.76 1.93
C VAL A 197 -12.54 20.44 1.83
N ALA A 198 -13.34 20.34 2.89
CA ALA A 198 -14.71 20.86 2.90
C ALA A 198 -14.76 22.39 3.11
N ASP A 199 -13.79 22.94 3.84
CA ASP A 199 -13.70 24.37 4.11
C ASP A 199 -12.97 25.11 2.98
N GLU A 200 -13.66 26.07 2.38
CA GLU A 200 -13.10 26.87 1.27
C GLU A 200 -11.94 27.75 1.73
N ALA A 201 -11.94 28.23 2.98
CA ALA A 201 -10.82 29.01 3.50
C ALA A 201 -9.53 28.17 3.58
N MET A 202 -9.66 26.94 4.08
CA MET A 202 -8.55 25.96 4.07
C MET A 202 -8.13 25.58 2.64
N ALA A 203 -9.08 25.38 1.73
CA ALA A 203 -8.76 25.09 0.33
C ALA A 203 -7.95 26.24 -0.30
N ARG A 204 -8.32 27.49 -0.04
CA ARG A 204 -7.54 28.67 -0.48
C ARG A 204 -6.16 28.72 0.15
N GLU A 205 -6.02 28.36 1.43
CA GLU A 205 -4.71 28.27 2.10
C GLU A 205 -3.80 27.22 1.44
N ILE A 206 -4.33 26.04 1.13
CA ILE A 206 -3.56 24.97 0.47
C ILE A 206 -3.23 25.38 -0.97
N GLU A 207 -4.19 25.92 -1.73
CA GLU A 207 -4.00 26.36 -3.11
C GLU A 207 -2.94 27.47 -3.23
N ASP A 208 -2.89 28.40 -2.27
CA ASP A 208 -1.82 29.43 -2.22
C ASP A 208 -0.44 28.80 -2.02
N LYS A 209 -0.34 27.76 -1.19
CA LYS A 209 0.91 27.01 -0.97
C LYS A 209 1.29 26.20 -2.21
N VAL A 210 0.35 25.51 -2.85
CA VAL A 210 0.60 24.76 -4.09
C VAL A 210 1.13 25.70 -5.19
N ASN A 211 0.48 26.86 -5.39
CA ASN A 211 0.88 27.85 -6.41
C ASN A 211 2.28 28.45 -6.17
N LYS A 212 2.64 28.69 -4.90
CA LYS A 212 3.90 29.36 -4.54
C LYS A 212 5.07 28.40 -4.33
N TYR A 213 4.91 27.11 -4.66
CA TYR A 213 5.86 26.06 -4.27
C TYR A 213 6.16 26.10 -2.76
N GLY A 214 5.13 26.42 -1.97
CA GLY A 214 5.20 26.47 -0.52
C GLY A 214 5.52 25.10 0.06
N ALA A 215 6.23 25.11 1.19
CA ALA A 215 6.58 23.87 1.89
C ALA A 215 5.32 23.19 2.44
N LEU A 216 4.91 22.13 1.73
CA LEU A 216 3.91 21.15 2.12
C LEU A 216 4.61 19.81 2.32
N THR A 217 4.21 19.10 3.36
CA THR A 217 4.68 17.74 3.64
C THR A 217 3.49 16.81 3.55
N LEU A 218 3.58 15.80 2.67
CA LEU A 218 2.63 14.71 2.63
C LEU A 218 3.14 13.61 3.55
N ARG A 219 2.46 13.43 4.69
CA ARG A 219 2.71 12.37 5.64
C ARG A 219 1.88 11.15 5.29
N ILE A 220 2.53 10.03 5.05
CA ILE A 220 1.93 8.78 4.60
C ILE A 220 2.08 7.75 5.71
N TYR A 221 0.94 7.24 6.17
CA TYR A 221 0.86 6.15 7.13
C TYR A 221 0.68 4.86 6.35
N ALA A 222 1.60 3.92 6.48
CA ALA A 222 1.59 2.69 5.71
C ALA A 222 1.94 1.48 6.57
N PHE A 223 1.59 0.30 6.07
CA PHE A 223 1.96 -0.99 6.64
C PHE A 223 2.85 -1.74 5.65
N ALA A 224 4.06 -2.11 6.07
CA ALA A 224 4.99 -2.88 5.25
C ALA A 224 4.55 -4.35 5.15
N GLN A 225 4.12 -4.76 3.96
CA GLN A 225 3.52 -6.07 3.71
C GLN A 225 4.54 -7.10 3.24
N ASP A 226 5.44 -6.66 2.36
CA ASP A 226 6.26 -7.55 1.54
C ASP A 226 7.49 -6.80 1.00
N ALA A 227 8.38 -7.51 0.30
CA ALA A 227 9.52 -6.93 -0.38
C ALA A 227 9.70 -7.46 -1.81
N ASP A 228 10.13 -6.58 -2.72
CA ASP A 228 10.72 -6.98 -3.98
C ASP A 228 12.19 -7.34 -3.78
N LEU A 229 12.51 -8.63 -3.92
CA LEU A 229 13.86 -9.15 -3.69
C LEU A 229 14.87 -8.74 -4.76
N ASN A 230 14.40 -8.46 -5.98
CA ASN A 230 15.28 -8.10 -7.09
C ASN A 230 15.73 -6.64 -6.98
N GLU A 231 14.83 -5.80 -6.49
CA GLU A 231 15.01 -4.35 -6.52
C GLU A 231 15.23 -3.73 -5.13
N LYS A 232 15.21 -4.55 -4.07
CA LYS A 232 15.34 -4.13 -2.66
C LYS A 232 14.28 -3.10 -2.27
N VAL A 233 13.03 -3.33 -2.69
CA VAL A 233 11.89 -2.43 -2.46
C VAL A 233 10.97 -3.00 -1.38
N VAL A 234 10.72 -2.28 -0.31
CA VAL A 234 9.65 -2.58 0.65
C VAL A 234 8.31 -2.19 0.02
N LYS A 235 7.40 -3.15 -0.14
CA LYS A 235 6.03 -2.93 -0.63
C LYS A 235 5.12 -2.66 0.55
N SER A 236 4.50 -1.49 0.58
CA SER A 236 3.69 -1.03 1.73
C SER A 236 2.28 -0.63 1.31
N GLN A 237 1.28 -1.05 2.08
CA GLN A 237 -0.11 -0.63 1.90
C GLN A 237 -0.34 0.70 2.62
N VAL A 238 -0.81 1.71 1.89
CA VAL A 238 -1.18 3.01 2.49
C VAL A 238 -2.48 2.85 3.27
N VAL A 239 -2.51 3.41 4.48
CA VAL A 239 -3.67 3.38 5.40
C VAL A 239 -4.28 4.77 5.53
N LYS A 240 -3.44 5.79 5.68
CA LYS A 240 -3.85 7.17 5.91
C LYS A 240 -2.83 8.13 5.29
N MET A 241 -3.29 9.29 4.86
CA MET A 241 -2.42 10.41 4.49
C MET A 241 -2.87 11.69 5.18
N GLU A 242 -1.89 12.52 5.52
CA GLU A 242 -2.07 13.85 6.09
C GLU A 242 -1.24 14.84 5.27
N LEU A 243 -1.84 15.99 4.98
CA LEU A 243 -1.14 17.12 4.39
C LEU A 243 -0.85 18.14 5.49
N LEU A 244 0.41 18.49 5.64
CA LEU A 244 0.92 19.36 6.69
C LEU A 244 1.54 20.61 6.08
N ASP A 245 1.45 21.73 6.78
CA ASP A 245 2.28 22.90 6.48
C ASP A 245 3.71 22.73 7.02
N LYS A 246 4.60 23.68 6.69
CA LYS A 246 5.98 23.74 7.20
C LYS A 246 6.12 23.66 8.72
N LYS A 247 5.11 24.08 9.49
CA LYS A 247 5.10 24.07 10.96
C LYS A 247 4.52 22.77 11.53
N GLY A 248 4.10 21.83 10.68
CA GLY A 248 3.43 20.59 11.06
C GLY A 248 1.95 20.76 11.36
N LYS A 249 1.32 21.88 11.00
CA LYS A 249 -0.14 22.07 11.13
C LYS A 249 -0.86 21.18 10.11
N LEU A 250 -1.82 20.39 10.59
CA LEU A 250 -2.69 19.59 9.73
C LEU A 250 -3.59 20.51 8.88
N LEU A 251 -3.54 20.32 7.56
CA LEU A 251 -4.34 21.06 6.58
C LEU A 251 -5.45 20.19 5.99
N ALA A 252 -5.16 18.92 5.70
CA ALA A 252 -6.12 17.96 5.16
C ALA A 252 -5.71 16.53 5.50
N SER A 253 -6.65 15.58 5.49
CA SER A 253 -6.37 14.17 5.72
C SER A 253 -7.33 13.26 4.95
N THR A 254 -6.89 12.03 4.67
CA THR A 254 -7.71 10.96 4.08
C THR A 254 -7.28 9.61 4.64
N ALA A 255 -8.19 8.65 4.75
CA ALA A 255 -7.94 7.31 5.32
C ALA A 255 -8.76 6.25 4.57
N LEU A 256 -8.29 4.99 4.62
CA LEU A 256 -8.99 3.82 4.06
C LEU A 256 -10.25 3.44 4.83
#